data_AF-A0AAD7FAI3-F1
#
_entry.id   AF-A0AAD7FAI3-F1
#
_cell.length_a   1.000
_cell.length_b   1.000
_cell.length_c   1.000
_cell.angle_alpha   90.00
_cell.angle_beta   90.00
_cell.angle_gamma   90.00
#
_symmetry.space_group_name_H-M   'P 1'
#
loop_
_entity.id
_entity.type
_entity.pdbx_description
1 polymer ?
#
loop_
_entity_poly.entity_id
_entity_poly.type
_entity_poly.pdbx_seq_one_letter_code
_entity_poly.pdbx_strand_id
1 'polypeptide(L)'
;MHSPLVLPAQQAQNLSYLDLVNACNNGRIRDPSPVPREVDAEEPIPLCLSDDPTSPIVGLLRPQIVDLLAAENDVALSKGQPALWHGIPITDPNTQPRISFPPSINTHSMREMCERWSQTGLFASIIGPKKWRDELYAVYRDPFGVHDYPQANDSEDSLNFAFETERAACALFGIVTYSVNMNMYQEYENSAGKRSLKIWIPTRAKTKSQWPGFLDNTVAGGIPSRISMLDALIKECGEEAKLDEELCRRHLRPVGCVSYLFRTDQGWLQPEVEYIYDFRIPPTTDPTSTPFKPEVLDGEVEFFQASISSLTDVISPQSHGPYPPQLMHKPQIDAALRAGRVKPNCAIVLVDLFIRLGYITPDNEPDYLRIVTGLHGGFDYERW
;
A
#
# COMPACT_ATOMS: atom_id res chain seq x y z
N MET A 1 0.09 17.99 10.66
CA MET A 1 -0.50 16.85 11.38
C MET A 1 -1.23 16.04 10.32
N HIS A 2 -0.85 14.77 10.13
CA HIS A 2 -1.54 13.91 9.16
C HIS A 2 -2.94 13.64 9.69
N SER A 3 -3.98 13.99 8.95
CA SER A 3 -5.29 13.37 9.17
C SER A 3 -5.12 11.89 8.84
N PRO A 4 -5.36 10.96 9.79
CA PRO A 4 -5.72 9.59 9.38
C PRO A 4 -6.93 9.70 8.45
N LEU A 5 -7.11 8.77 7.49
CA LEU A 5 -8.31 8.64 6.63
C LEU A 5 -9.47 9.20 7.42
N VAL A 6 -9.95 10.37 7.01
CA VAL A 6 -11.27 10.77 7.43
C VAL A 6 -12.17 9.95 6.54
N LEU A 7 -12.39 8.68 6.93
CA LEU A 7 -13.65 8.02 6.62
C LEU A 7 -14.71 9.09 6.86
N PRO A 8 -15.48 9.50 5.83
CA PRO A 8 -16.20 10.76 5.84
C PRO A 8 -17.01 10.91 7.13
N ALA A 9 -16.51 11.79 8.00
CA ALA A 9 -16.97 12.05 9.36
C ALA A 9 -17.08 10.81 10.29
N GLN A 10 -16.62 10.99 11.53
CA GLN A 10 -16.79 10.11 12.68
C GLN A 10 -18.27 9.91 13.12
N GLN A 11 -19.20 9.57 12.21
CA GLN A 11 -20.64 9.43 12.51
C GLN A 11 -21.34 8.20 11.91
N ALA A 12 -20.67 7.27 11.24
CA ALA A 12 -21.27 5.98 10.87
C ALA A 12 -20.70 4.85 11.76
N GLN A 13 -21.45 4.43 12.78
CA GLN A 13 -21.05 3.39 13.74
C GLN A 13 -20.98 1.95 13.17
N ASN A 14 -20.99 1.75 11.85
CA ASN A 14 -21.03 0.40 11.26
C ASN A 14 -20.69 0.40 9.76
N LEU A 15 -19.40 0.47 9.40
CA LEU A 15 -18.95 0.38 8.00
C LEU A 15 -19.26 -1.01 7.40
N SER A 16 -19.72 -1.06 6.16
CA SER A 16 -19.79 -2.31 5.39
C SER A 16 -18.42 -2.70 4.85
N TYR A 17 -18.27 -3.94 4.35
CA TYR A 17 -17.03 -4.33 3.65
C TYR A 17 -16.82 -3.51 2.37
N LEU A 18 -17.91 -3.14 1.68
CA LEU A 18 -17.84 -2.28 0.51
C LEU A 18 -17.35 -0.87 0.87
N ASP A 19 -17.76 -0.31 2.02
CA ASP A 19 -17.27 0.99 2.49
C ASP A 19 -15.76 0.98 2.73
N LEU A 20 -15.23 -0.11 3.29
CA LEU A 20 -13.80 -0.29 3.52
C LEU A 20 -13.02 -0.35 2.20
N VAL A 21 -13.53 -1.11 1.23
CA VAL A 21 -12.94 -1.19 -0.12
C VAL A 21 -12.96 0.17 -0.80
N ASN A 22 -14.09 0.88 -0.79
CA ASN A 22 -14.22 2.20 -1.40
C ASN A 22 -13.36 3.26 -0.72
N ALA A 23 -13.16 3.17 0.61
CA ALA A 23 -12.29 4.07 1.34
C ALA A 23 -10.81 3.89 0.98
N CYS A 24 -10.37 2.65 0.76
CA CYS A 24 -9.01 2.34 0.33
C CYS A 24 -8.80 2.67 -1.16
N ASN A 25 -9.80 2.43 -1.99
CA ASN A 25 -9.80 2.69 -3.43
C ASN A 25 -10.63 3.95 -3.78
N ASN A 26 -10.21 5.09 -3.21
CA ASN A 26 -10.95 6.36 -3.29
C ASN A 26 -10.42 7.32 -4.38
N GLY A 27 -9.33 6.98 -5.05
CA GLY A 27 -8.81 7.75 -6.17
C GLY A 27 -9.56 7.39 -7.44
N ARG A 28 -10.24 8.38 -8.01
CA ARG A 28 -10.88 8.27 -9.33
C ARG A 28 -10.23 9.32 -10.23
N ILE A 29 -9.60 8.88 -11.33
CA ILE A 29 -8.93 9.79 -12.26
C ILE A 29 -9.91 10.35 -13.28
N ARG A 30 -10.85 9.52 -13.75
CA ARG A 30 -11.79 9.89 -14.83
C ARG A 30 -13.27 9.81 -14.42
N ASP A 31 -13.59 8.95 -13.47
CA ASP A 31 -14.95 8.84 -12.96
C ASP A 31 -15.22 9.88 -11.87
N PRO A 32 -16.41 10.52 -11.87
CA PRO A 32 -16.76 11.44 -10.80
C PRO A 32 -16.86 10.70 -9.47
N SER A 33 -16.20 11.25 -8.44
CA SER A 33 -16.37 10.76 -7.07
C SER A 33 -17.83 10.92 -6.63
N PRO A 34 -18.44 9.93 -5.95
CA PRO A 34 -19.76 10.06 -5.34
C PRO A 34 -19.83 11.21 -4.32
N VAL A 35 -18.69 11.54 -3.72
CA VAL A 35 -18.51 12.68 -2.81
C VAL A 35 -17.34 13.51 -3.35
N PRO A 36 -17.60 14.50 -4.22
CA PRO A 36 -16.56 15.30 -4.84
C PRO A 36 -15.76 16.10 -3.80
N ARG A 37 -14.43 15.98 -3.85
CA ARG A 37 -13.49 16.85 -3.13
C ARG A 37 -12.89 17.86 -4.10
N GLU A 38 -12.37 18.97 -3.60
CA GLU A 38 -11.69 19.98 -4.43
C GLU A 38 -10.55 19.38 -5.26
N VAL A 39 -9.75 18.50 -4.65
CA VAL A 39 -8.68 17.79 -5.33
C VAL A 39 -9.18 16.93 -6.49
N ASP A 40 -10.41 16.40 -6.42
CA ASP A 40 -10.98 15.53 -7.46
C ASP A 40 -11.24 16.28 -8.79
N ALA A 41 -11.15 17.62 -8.81
CA ALA A 41 -11.19 18.42 -10.03
C ALA A 41 -9.83 18.54 -10.75
N GLU A 42 -8.72 18.17 -10.12
CA GLU A 42 -7.42 18.15 -10.79
C GLU A 42 -7.37 17.03 -11.82
N GLU A 43 -6.87 17.33 -13.02
CA GLU A 43 -6.56 16.36 -14.06
C GLU A 43 -5.06 16.02 -13.99
N PRO A 44 -4.67 14.82 -13.54
CA PRO A 44 -3.27 14.43 -13.47
C PRO A 44 -2.68 14.21 -14.86
N ILE A 45 -1.40 14.58 -15.03
CA ILE A 45 -0.66 14.51 -16.28
C ILE A 45 0.23 13.26 -16.27
N PRO A 46 0.16 12.38 -17.29
CA PRO A 46 1.01 11.20 -17.38
C PRO A 46 2.51 11.52 -17.36
N LEU A 47 3.26 10.75 -16.57
CA LEU A 47 4.72 10.75 -16.54
C LEU A 47 5.26 9.59 -17.39
N CYS A 48 6.02 9.89 -18.43
CA CYS A 48 6.56 8.92 -19.39
C CYS A 48 8.09 8.81 -19.32
N LEU A 49 8.64 7.68 -19.76
CA LEU A 49 10.10 7.45 -19.78
C LEU A 49 10.86 8.19 -20.87
N SER A 50 10.17 8.62 -21.93
CA SER A 50 10.76 9.30 -23.08
C SER A 50 9.71 10.07 -23.86
N ASP A 51 10.15 10.84 -24.86
CA ASP A 51 9.27 11.60 -25.76
C ASP A 51 8.54 10.74 -26.80
N ASP A 52 8.82 9.44 -26.85
CA ASP A 52 8.15 8.53 -27.78
C ASP A 52 6.64 8.48 -27.45
N PRO A 53 5.73 8.66 -28.41
CA PRO A 53 4.28 8.55 -28.18
C PRO A 53 3.84 7.19 -27.60
N THR A 54 4.65 6.14 -27.82
CA THR A 54 4.45 4.79 -27.29
C THR A 54 5.19 4.55 -25.97
N SER A 55 5.87 5.57 -25.45
CA SER A 55 6.64 5.49 -24.21
C SER A 55 5.74 5.03 -23.05
N PRO A 56 6.23 4.11 -22.20
CA PRO A 56 5.46 3.63 -21.07
C PRO A 56 5.20 4.76 -20.07
N ILE A 57 4.04 4.72 -19.44
CA ILE A 57 3.62 5.68 -18.44
C ILE A 57 3.87 5.07 -17.08
N VAL A 58 4.73 5.73 -16.30
CA VAL A 58 5.25 5.21 -15.04
C VAL A 58 4.67 5.92 -13.82
N GLY A 59 3.85 6.96 -14.03
CA GLY A 59 3.17 7.66 -12.96
C GLY A 59 2.23 8.76 -13.45
N LEU A 60 1.60 9.44 -12.49
CA LEU A 60 0.65 10.52 -12.72
C LEU A 60 1.04 11.75 -11.90
N LEU A 61 1.36 12.84 -12.59
CA LEU A 61 1.76 14.10 -11.98
C LEU A 61 0.55 14.97 -11.69
N ARG A 62 0.49 15.53 -10.49
CA ARG A 62 -0.47 16.59 -10.21
C ARG A 62 -0.05 17.90 -10.89
N PRO A 63 -1.00 18.80 -11.24
CA PRO A 63 -0.67 20.09 -11.87
C PRO A 63 0.42 20.88 -11.15
N GLN A 64 0.38 20.94 -9.81
CA GLN A 64 1.40 21.63 -9.01
C GLN A 64 2.82 21.06 -9.16
N ILE A 65 2.95 19.77 -9.49
CA ILE A 65 4.26 19.15 -9.76
C ILE A 65 4.70 19.57 -11.16
N VAL A 66 3.81 19.55 -12.14
CA VAL A 66 4.09 20.00 -13.51
C VAL A 66 4.60 21.45 -13.51
N ASP A 67 3.94 22.34 -12.78
CA ASP A 67 4.37 23.74 -12.63
C ASP A 67 5.77 23.86 -12.00
N LEU A 68 6.07 23.03 -11.00
CA LEU A 68 7.39 22.99 -10.38
C LEU A 68 8.46 22.50 -11.36
N LEU A 69 8.19 21.44 -12.13
CA LEU A 69 9.12 20.91 -13.12
C LEU A 69 9.41 21.93 -14.23
N ALA A 70 8.40 22.69 -14.66
CA ALA A 70 8.57 23.81 -15.59
C ALA A 70 9.47 24.90 -15.01
N ALA A 71 9.26 25.29 -13.74
CA ALA A 71 10.12 26.26 -13.07
C ALA A 71 11.58 25.76 -12.91
N GLU A 72 11.80 24.46 -12.68
CA GLU A 72 13.14 23.88 -12.65
C GLU A 72 13.82 23.94 -14.02
N ASN A 73 13.08 23.68 -15.10
CA ASN A 73 13.58 23.85 -16.46
C ASN A 73 13.99 25.30 -16.73
N ASP A 74 13.17 26.29 -16.34
CA ASP A 74 13.51 27.71 -16.51
C ASP A 74 14.83 28.07 -15.82
N VAL A 75 15.05 27.56 -14.60
CA VAL A 75 16.30 27.75 -13.86
C VAL A 75 17.49 27.08 -14.57
N ALA A 76 17.33 25.84 -15.05
CA ALA A 76 18.38 25.12 -15.75
C ALA A 76 18.79 25.84 -17.05
N LEU A 77 17.81 26.24 -17.86
CA LEU A 77 18.01 26.98 -19.11
C LEU A 77 18.69 28.33 -18.86
N SER A 78 18.32 29.05 -17.78
CA SER A 78 18.98 30.32 -17.41
C SER A 78 20.48 30.17 -17.11
N LYS A 79 20.93 28.96 -16.75
CA LYS A 79 22.34 28.62 -16.49
C LYS A 79 23.05 27.99 -17.70
N GLY A 80 22.37 27.91 -18.85
CA GLY A 80 22.89 27.24 -20.05
C GLY A 80 22.94 25.71 -19.93
N GLN A 81 22.15 25.12 -19.02
CA GLN A 81 22.02 23.67 -18.85
C GLN A 81 20.83 23.14 -19.68
N PRO A 82 20.84 21.86 -20.09
CA PRO A 82 19.69 21.26 -20.75
C PRO A 82 18.47 21.22 -19.81
N ALA A 83 17.27 21.15 -20.39
CA ALA A 83 16.05 20.93 -19.63
C ALA A 83 16.12 19.58 -18.87
N LEU A 84 15.59 19.58 -17.66
CA LEU A 84 15.54 18.39 -16.80
C LEU A 84 14.30 17.53 -17.10
N TRP A 85 13.31 18.10 -17.79
CA TRP A 85 12.03 17.48 -18.13
C TRP A 85 11.57 17.95 -19.49
N HIS A 86 10.93 17.07 -20.25
CA HIS A 86 10.30 17.43 -21.51
C HIS A 86 8.79 17.50 -21.30
N GLY A 87 8.19 18.64 -21.64
CA GLY A 87 6.75 18.75 -21.78
C GLY A 87 6.39 18.44 -23.22
N ILE A 88 5.47 17.51 -23.44
CA ILE A 88 4.89 17.26 -24.77
C ILE A 88 3.60 18.08 -24.84
N PRO A 89 3.61 19.26 -25.48
CA PRO A 89 2.42 20.08 -25.62
C PRO A 89 1.37 19.38 -26.50
N ILE A 90 0.10 19.70 -26.28
CA ILE A 90 -1.02 19.27 -27.13
C ILE A 90 -0.83 19.92 -28.50
N THR A 91 -0.20 19.20 -29.42
CA THR A 91 -0.01 19.62 -30.82
C THR A 91 -1.06 19.00 -31.74
N ASP A 92 -1.64 17.88 -31.33
CA ASP A 92 -2.79 17.21 -31.94
C ASP A 92 -3.91 17.12 -30.89
N PRO A 93 -5.17 17.50 -31.20
CA PRO A 93 -6.31 17.35 -30.29
C PRO A 93 -6.57 15.90 -29.81
N ASN A 94 -5.95 14.89 -30.44
CA ASN A 94 -6.03 13.49 -30.00
C ASN A 94 -4.92 13.09 -29.01
N THR A 95 -3.92 13.94 -28.78
CA THR A 95 -2.78 13.65 -27.92
C THR A 95 -2.97 14.31 -26.57
N GLN A 96 -3.10 13.51 -25.50
CA GLN A 96 -3.13 14.04 -24.14
C GLN A 96 -1.79 14.69 -23.78
N PRO A 97 -1.77 15.78 -22.99
CA PRO A 97 -0.53 16.36 -22.49
C PRO A 97 0.23 15.34 -21.65
N ARG A 98 1.56 15.32 -21.76
CA ARG A 98 2.44 14.38 -21.03
C ARG A 98 3.71 15.08 -20.60
N ILE A 99 4.29 14.62 -19.50
CA ILE A 99 5.65 14.96 -19.09
C ILE A 99 6.51 13.72 -19.29
N SER A 100 7.66 13.89 -19.92
CA SER A 100 8.63 12.83 -20.16
C SER A 100 9.98 13.18 -19.55
N PHE A 101 10.71 12.13 -19.26
CA PHE A 101 12.11 12.26 -18.87
C PHE A 101 13.01 12.53 -20.10
N PRO A 102 14.03 13.38 -19.97
CA PRO A 102 15.10 13.44 -20.98
C PRO A 102 15.89 12.12 -20.95
N PRO A 103 16.58 11.75 -22.05
CA PRO A 103 17.41 10.54 -22.10
C PRO A 103 18.51 10.47 -21.02
N SER A 104 18.82 11.60 -20.38
CA SER A 104 19.81 11.71 -19.31
C SER A 104 19.26 11.44 -17.90
N ILE A 105 17.93 11.37 -17.70
CA ILE A 105 17.41 11.02 -16.38
C ILE A 105 17.82 9.58 -16.04
N ASN A 106 18.11 9.31 -14.79
CA ASN A 106 18.26 7.97 -14.24
C ASN A 106 18.04 8.01 -12.72
N THR A 107 18.26 6.89 -12.04
CA THR A 107 18.23 6.78 -10.58
C THR A 107 19.01 7.89 -9.88
N HIS A 108 20.21 8.24 -10.38
CA HIS A 108 21.04 9.26 -9.76
C HIS A 108 20.40 10.65 -9.88
N SER A 109 19.92 11.02 -11.06
CA SER A 109 19.21 12.29 -11.26
C SER A 109 17.95 12.41 -10.40
N MET A 110 17.17 11.32 -10.31
CA MET A 110 15.97 11.27 -9.46
C MET A 110 16.32 11.45 -7.98
N ARG A 111 17.38 10.78 -7.51
CA ARG A 111 17.87 10.92 -6.13
C ARG A 111 18.29 12.36 -5.83
N GLU A 112 19.17 12.94 -6.65
CA GLU A 112 19.68 14.30 -6.42
C GLU A 112 18.55 15.34 -6.34
N MET A 113 17.54 15.21 -7.21
CA MET A 113 16.37 16.09 -7.16
C MET A 113 15.56 15.89 -5.88
N CYS A 114 15.22 14.64 -5.53
CA CYS A 114 14.41 14.35 -4.35
C CYS A 114 15.11 14.77 -3.05
N GLU A 115 16.43 14.57 -2.95
CA GLU A 115 17.25 15.03 -1.83
C GLU A 115 17.23 16.56 -1.72
N ARG A 116 17.39 17.27 -2.84
CA ARG A 116 17.31 18.74 -2.87
C ARG A 116 15.94 19.24 -2.46
N TRP A 117 14.86 18.65 -2.95
CA TRP A 117 13.50 19.01 -2.55
C TRP A 117 13.27 18.76 -1.06
N SER A 118 13.73 17.62 -0.54
CA SER A 118 13.69 17.28 0.88
C SER A 118 14.39 18.35 1.73
N GLN A 119 15.65 18.66 1.41
CA GLN A 119 16.49 19.58 2.18
C GLN A 119 16.01 21.04 2.13
N THR A 120 15.42 21.45 1.01
CA THR A 120 14.86 22.80 0.83
C THR A 120 13.47 22.97 1.44
N GLY A 121 12.84 21.88 1.92
CA GLY A 121 11.52 21.89 2.52
C GLY A 121 10.36 21.89 1.53
N LEU A 122 10.64 21.68 0.23
CA LEU A 122 9.59 21.45 -0.76
C LEU A 122 8.86 20.15 -0.42
N PHE A 123 7.53 20.23 -0.32
CA PHE A 123 6.68 19.11 0.09
C PHE A 123 7.14 18.44 1.40
N ALA A 124 7.52 19.24 2.40
CA ALA A 124 8.04 18.76 3.68
C ALA A 124 7.13 17.74 4.41
N SER A 125 5.82 17.74 4.13
CA SER A 125 4.86 16.75 4.67
C SER A 125 5.00 15.35 4.05
N ILE A 126 5.61 15.25 2.85
CA ILE A 126 5.75 14.03 2.06
C ILE A 126 7.20 13.55 2.03
N ILE A 127 8.14 14.39 1.53
CA ILE A 127 9.55 14.01 1.32
C ILE A 127 10.54 14.76 2.21
N GLY A 128 10.07 15.59 3.14
CA GLY A 128 10.97 16.35 4.02
C GLY A 128 11.88 15.45 4.88
N PRO A 129 12.91 15.99 5.56
CA PRO A 129 13.95 15.17 6.21
C PRO A 129 13.41 14.24 7.30
N LYS A 130 12.27 14.58 7.93
CA LYS A 130 11.59 13.74 8.93
C LYS A 130 10.72 12.64 8.33
N LYS A 131 10.55 12.65 7.00
CA LYS A 131 9.72 11.71 6.23
C LYS A 131 10.55 10.83 5.29
N TRP A 132 11.78 11.25 4.99
CA TRP A 132 12.77 10.44 4.29
C TRP A 132 12.91 9.07 4.93
N ARG A 133 12.89 8.03 4.11
CA ARG A 133 12.90 6.62 4.54
C ARG A 133 14.26 5.97 4.34
N ASP A 134 15.11 6.56 3.48
CA ASP A 134 16.38 5.96 3.07
C ASP A 134 16.18 4.57 2.46
N GLU A 135 15.13 4.47 1.64
CA GLU A 135 14.65 3.21 1.07
C GLU A 135 14.24 3.46 -0.38
N LEU A 136 14.97 2.85 -1.30
CA LEU A 136 14.70 2.96 -2.73
C LEU A 136 13.63 1.97 -3.16
N TYR A 137 12.64 2.46 -3.88
CA TYR A 137 11.66 1.65 -4.61
C TYR A 137 12.01 1.62 -6.09
N ALA A 138 11.75 0.49 -6.73
CA ALA A 138 11.89 0.33 -8.16
C ALA A 138 10.67 0.88 -8.91
N VAL A 139 10.94 1.51 -10.04
CA VAL A 139 9.96 1.96 -11.01
C VAL A 139 10.07 1.05 -12.23
N TYR A 140 8.92 0.55 -12.70
CA TYR A 140 8.84 -0.38 -13.82
C TYR A 140 8.20 0.28 -15.03
N ARG A 141 8.63 -0.11 -16.23
CA ARG A 141 8.06 0.29 -17.52
C ARG A 141 6.62 -0.18 -17.63
N ASP A 142 6.37 -1.42 -17.23
CA ASP A 142 5.05 -2.00 -17.01
C ASP A 142 4.93 -2.39 -15.53
N PRO A 143 4.15 -1.69 -14.70
CA PRO A 143 3.94 -2.00 -13.29
C PRO A 143 3.18 -3.31 -13.05
N PHE A 144 2.59 -3.91 -14.09
CA PHE A 144 2.03 -5.26 -14.01
C PHE A 144 2.92 -6.31 -14.69
N GLY A 145 4.07 -5.89 -15.21
CA GLY A 145 5.05 -6.73 -15.85
C GLY A 145 5.93 -7.49 -14.84
N VAL A 146 7.00 -8.09 -15.35
CA VAL A 146 7.97 -8.81 -14.52
C VAL A 146 8.74 -7.86 -13.61
N HIS A 147 8.95 -8.24 -12.35
CA HIS A 147 9.83 -7.50 -11.44
C HIS A 147 11.27 -8.00 -11.59
N ASP A 148 11.95 -7.51 -12.63
CA ASP A 148 13.36 -7.78 -12.88
C ASP A 148 14.25 -6.63 -12.38
N TYR A 149 15.57 -6.84 -12.39
CA TYR A 149 16.57 -5.86 -11.98
C TYR A 149 17.86 -6.08 -12.76
N PRO A 150 18.61 -5.01 -13.10
CA PRO A 150 19.87 -5.16 -13.81
C PRO A 150 20.91 -5.88 -12.95
N GLN A 151 21.43 -6.98 -13.46
CA GLN A 151 22.66 -7.60 -13.00
C GLN A 151 23.88 -6.95 -13.67
N ALA A 152 25.08 -7.23 -13.16
CA ALA A 152 26.33 -6.56 -13.55
C ALA A 152 26.64 -6.55 -15.07
N ASN A 153 25.99 -7.40 -15.86
CA ASN A 153 26.21 -7.55 -17.31
C ASN A 153 24.95 -7.31 -18.16
N ASP A 154 23.83 -6.89 -17.56
CA ASP A 154 22.57 -6.71 -18.29
C ASP A 154 22.53 -5.38 -19.04
N SER A 155 21.91 -5.38 -20.21
CA SER A 155 21.51 -4.14 -20.89
C SER A 155 20.20 -3.66 -20.23
N GLU A 156 20.28 -2.54 -19.50
CA GLU A 156 19.14 -1.96 -18.75
C GLU A 156 17.89 -1.72 -19.62
N ASP A 157 18.04 -1.52 -20.93
CA ASP A 157 16.91 -1.28 -21.85
C ASP A 157 16.11 -2.52 -22.24
N SER A 158 16.59 -3.73 -21.90
CA SER A 158 15.83 -4.97 -22.13
C SER A 158 14.94 -5.39 -20.96
N LEU A 159 15.06 -4.70 -19.83
CA LEU A 159 14.39 -5.04 -18.58
C LEU A 159 13.12 -4.21 -18.40
N ASN A 160 12.19 -4.76 -17.63
CA ASN A 160 11.03 -4.01 -17.18
C ASN A 160 11.39 -2.96 -16.13
N PHE A 161 12.46 -3.18 -15.35
CA PHE A 161 13.06 -2.16 -14.50
C PHE A 161 13.41 -0.90 -15.30
N ALA A 162 12.98 0.27 -14.83
CA ALA A 162 13.31 1.55 -15.42
C ALA A 162 14.36 2.30 -14.59
N PHE A 163 14.06 2.58 -13.32
CA PHE A 163 14.97 3.29 -12.40
C PHE A 163 14.52 3.11 -10.95
N GLU A 164 15.27 3.67 -10.00
CA GLU A 164 14.93 3.70 -8.58
C GLU A 164 14.62 5.12 -8.11
N THR A 165 13.69 5.25 -7.17
CA THR A 165 13.39 6.53 -6.50
C THR A 165 13.16 6.31 -5.01
N GLU A 166 13.30 7.37 -4.22
CA GLU A 166 13.04 7.33 -2.77
C GLU A 166 11.57 6.96 -2.51
N ARG A 167 11.31 6.00 -1.61
CA ARG A 167 9.96 5.55 -1.23
C ARG A 167 9.03 6.71 -0.91
N ALA A 168 9.49 7.67 -0.11
CA ALA A 168 8.69 8.83 0.26
C ALA A 168 8.27 9.69 -0.95
N ALA A 169 9.05 9.70 -2.02
CA ALA A 169 8.82 10.52 -3.21
C ALA A 169 7.82 9.91 -4.19
N CYS A 170 7.53 8.60 -4.11
CA CYS A 170 6.64 7.92 -5.06
C CYS A 170 5.27 8.61 -5.21
N ALA A 171 4.69 9.10 -4.09
CA ALA A 171 3.40 9.79 -4.08
C ALA A 171 3.41 11.17 -4.78
N LEU A 172 4.58 11.81 -4.91
CA LEU A 172 4.71 13.06 -5.67
C LEU A 172 4.60 12.82 -7.17
N PHE A 173 5.02 11.64 -7.63
CA PHE A 173 5.05 11.26 -9.03
C PHE A 173 3.88 10.32 -9.42
N GLY A 174 3.03 9.94 -8.47
CA GLY A 174 1.93 8.99 -8.71
C GLY A 174 2.42 7.62 -9.18
N ILE A 175 3.62 7.21 -8.76
CA ILE A 175 4.25 5.95 -9.15
C ILE A 175 3.56 4.78 -8.43
N VAL A 176 3.33 3.67 -9.15
CA VAL A 176 2.82 2.43 -8.55
C VAL A 176 3.84 1.88 -7.56
N THR A 177 3.39 1.62 -6.33
CA THR A 177 4.23 1.03 -5.29
C THR A 177 3.75 -0.37 -4.92
N TYR A 178 4.65 -1.16 -4.36
CA TYR A 178 4.41 -2.57 -4.04
C TYR A 178 4.77 -2.86 -2.60
N SER A 179 3.97 -3.71 -1.98
CA SER A 179 4.13 -4.19 -0.61
C SER A 179 3.85 -5.68 -0.51
N VAL A 180 4.22 -6.26 0.62
CA VAL A 180 3.91 -7.65 0.99
C VAL A 180 3.17 -7.68 2.31
N ASN A 181 2.13 -8.52 2.39
CA ASN A 181 1.30 -8.65 3.58
C ASN A 181 1.08 -10.13 3.88
N MET A 182 1.22 -10.50 5.15
CA MET A 182 0.97 -11.86 5.62
C MET A 182 -0.26 -11.92 6.52
N ASN A 183 -1.11 -12.92 6.26
CA ASN A 183 -2.12 -13.38 7.21
C ASN A 183 -1.65 -14.67 7.89
N MET A 184 -1.39 -14.63 9.20
CA MET A 184 -1.10 -15.82 9.99
C MET A 184 -2.33 -16.23 10.79
N TYR A 185 -2.88 -17.42 10.51
CA TYR A 185 -4.19 -17.81 11.03
C TYR A 185 -4.33 -19.29 11.37
N GLN A 186 -5.37 -19.60 12.15
CA GLN A 186 -5.84 -20.93 12.50
C GLN A 186 -7.32 -21.04 12.17
N GLU A 187 -7.69 -22.12 11.47
CA GLU A 187 -9.08 -22.51 11.27
C GLU A 187 -9.39 -23.77 12.07
N TYR A 188 -10.53 -23.73 12.77
CA TYR A 188 -11.07 -24.86 13.50
C TYR A 188 -12.48 -25.14 13.01
N GLU A 189 -12.82 -26.42 12.90
CA GLU A 189 -14.18 -26.88 12.65
C GLU A 189 -14.59 -27.80 13.79
N ASN A 190 -15.74 -27.53 14.42
CA ASN A 190 -16.26 -28.40 15.46
C ASN A 190 -17.05 -29.57 14.86
N SER A 191 -17.42 -30.54 15.69
CA SER A 191 -18.19 -31.73 15.27
C SER A 191 -19.57 -31.43 14.66
N ALA A 192 -20.08 -30.20 14.83
CA ALA A 192 -21.32 -29.73 14.22
C ALA A 192 -21.11 -28.98 12.89
N GLY A 193 -19.90 -29.00 12.33
CA GLY A 193 -19.55 -28.31 11.08
C GLY A 193 -19.40 -26.78 11.22
N LYS A 194 -19.40 -26.25 12.45
CA LYS A 194 -19.22 -24.81 12.68
C LYS A 194 -17.73 -24.47 12.58
N ARG A 195 -17.39 -23.69 11.55
CA ARG A 195 -16.04 -23.15 11.33
C ARG A 195 -15.78 -21.94 12.22
N SER A 196 -14.54 -21.78 12.67
CA SER A 196 -14.06 -20.61 13.40
C SER A 196 -12.64 -20.26 12.95
N LEU A 197 -12.41 -18.97 12.75
CA LEU A 197 -11.14 -18.41 12.29
C LEU A 197 -10.54 -17.53 13.37
N LYS A 198 -9.25 -17.73 13.63
CA LYS A 198 -8.42 -16.85 14.46
C LYS A 198 -7.23 -16.35 13.66
N ILE A 199 -6.88 -15.07 13.80
CA ILE A 199 -5.78 -14.44 13.06
C ILE A 199 -4.89 -13.68 14.06
N TRP A 200 -3.58 -13.72 13.87
CA TRP A 200 -2.65 -12.85 14.59
C TRP A 200 -2.74 -11.43 14.05
N ILE A 201 -3.29 -10.51 14.84
CA ILE A 201 -3.49 -9.11 14.46
C ILE A 201 -2.69 -8.22 15.43
N PRO A 202 -1.61 -7.56 14.96
CA PRO A 202 -0.87 -6.59 15.75
C PRO A 202 -1.58 -5.24 15.83
N THR A 203 -1.14 -4.45 16.81
CA THR A 203 -1.49 -3.05 16.98
C THR A 203 -0.24 -2.25 16.67
N ARG A 204 -0.36 -1.32 15.73
CA ARG A 204 0.74 -0.45 15.30
C ARG A 204 1.21 0.42 16.45
N ALA A 205 2.53 0.58 16.60
CA ALA A 205 3.08 1.45 17.63
C ALA A 205 2.61 2.90 17.49
N LYS A 206 2.38 3.59 18.63
CA LYS A 206 1.99 5.01 18.67
C LYS A 206 3.05 5.95 18.09
N THR A 207 4.28 5.48 17.98
CA THR A 207 5.41 6.17 17.36
C THR A 207 5.38 6.13 15.83
N LYS A 208 4.55 5.26 15.22
CA LYS A 208 4.43 5.16 13.77
C LYS A 208 3.94 6.49 13.18
N SER A 209 4.58 6.87 12.07
CA SER A 209 4.26 8.10 11.34
C SER A 209 2.88 8.09 10.67
N GLN A 210 2.35 6.89 10.42
CA GLN A 210 1.03 6.65 9.84
C GLN A 210 0.26 5.64 10.71
N TRP A 211 -1.02 5.90 10.95
CA TRP A 211 -1.95 5.01 11.66
C TRP A 211 -1.47 4.52 13.05
N PRO A 212 -0.98 5.41 13.93
CA PRO A 212 -0.56 5.01 15.27
C PRO A 212 -1.74 4.39 16.05
N GLY A 213 -1.56 3.19 16.62
CA GLY A 213 -2.58 2.50 17.42
C GLY A 213 -3.70 1.79 16.64
N PHE A 214 -3.63 1.77 15.30
CA PHE A 214 -4.55 0.98 14.47
C PHE A 214 -4.12 -0.49 14.42
N LEU A 215 -5.06 -1.38 14.12
CA LEU A 215 -4.75 -2.79 13.84
C LEU A 215 -4.12 -2.95 12.46
N ASP A 216 -3.24 -3.93 12.30
CA ASP A 216 -2.49 -4.22 11.07
C ASP A 216 -2.69 -5.69 10.61
N ASN A 217 -2.11 -6.08 9.47
CA ASN A 217 -1.93 -7.50 9.12
C ASN A 217 -0.83 -8.12 10.00
N THR A 218 -0.67 -9.45 10.02
CA THR A 218 0.29 -10.09 10.93
C THR A 218 1.71 -9.57 10.75
N VAL A 219 2.13 -9.45 9.49
CA VAL A 219 3.38 -8.80 9.05
C VAL A 219 3.03 -8.04 7.78
N ALA A 220 3.51 -6.80 7.62
CA ALA A 220 3.27 -6.02 6.41
C ALA A 220 4.40 -5.01 6.16
N GLY A 221 5.00 -5.09 4.98
CA GLY A 221 6.17 -4.27 4.63
C GLY A 221 6.16 -3.78 3.20
N GLY A 222 6.95 -2.74 2.97
CA GLY A 222 7.25 -2.28 1.61
C GLY A 222 8.13 -3.28 0.87
N ILE A 223 8.19 -3.22 -0.45
CA ILE A 223 9.19 -3.96 -1.23
C ILE A 223 10.29 -3.00 -1.68
N PRO A 224 11.46 -3.00 -1.03
CA PRO A 224 12.63 -2.29 -1.54
C PRO A 224 13.00 -2.75 -2.94
N SER A 225 13.74 -1.91 -3.67
CA SER A 225 14.36 -2.33 -4.92
C SER A 225 15.35 -3.49 -4.69
N ARG A 226 15.50 -4.34 -5.70
CA ARG A 226 16.48 -5.44 -5.79
C ARG A 226 16.27 -6.60 -4.81
N ILE A 227 15.10 -6.70 -4.19
CA ILE A 227 14.71 -7.85 -3.38
C ILE A 227 13.45 -8.49 -3.97
N SER A 228 13.33 -9.82 -3.86
CA SER A 228 12.12 -10.54 -4.25
C SER A 228 11.00 -10.30 -3.25
N MET A 229 9.73 -10.45 -3.67
CA MET A 229 8.56 -10.35 -2.78
C MET A 229 8.70 -11.26 -1.57
N LEU A 230 9.09 -12.52 -1.79
CA LEU A 230 9.22 -13.49 -0.72
C LEU A 230 10.35 -13.13 0.26
N ASP A 231 11.50 -12.69 -0.25
CA ASP A 231 12.62 -12.32 0.61
C ASP A 231 12.34 -11.02 1.38
N ALA A 232 11.62 -10.06 0.77
CA ALA A 232 11.11 -8.88 1.47
C ALA A 232 10.19 -9.29 2.61
N LEU A 233 9.23 -10.20 2.37
CA LEU A 233 8.33 -10.67 3.41
C LEU A 233 9.08 -11.43 4.52
N ILE A 234 10.07 -12.25 4.18
CA ILE A 234 10.88 -12.98 5.17
C ILE A 234 11.66 -12.02 6.06
N LYS A 235 12.25 -10.95 5.49
CA LYS A 235 12.92 -9.90 6.25
C LYS A 235 11.95 -9.27 7.25
N GLU A 236 10.77 -8.85 6.78
CA GLU A 236 9.73 -8.23 7.63
C GLU A 236 9.19 -9.21 8.69
N CYS A 237 9.08 -10.50 8.36
CA CYS A 237 8.71 -11.54 9.34
C CYS A 237 9.73 -11.66 10.48
N GLY A 238 11.02 -11.49 10.18
CA GLY A 238 12.07 -11.44 11.20
C GLY A 238 12.02 -10.17 12.05
N GLU A 239 11.80 -9.01 11.41
CA GLU A 239 11.82 -7.69 12.04
C GLU A 239 10.56 -7.39 12.88
N GLU A 240 9.35 -7.68 12.36
CA GLU A 240 8.09 -7.32 13.01
C GLU A 240 7.55 -8.44 13.93
N ALA A 241 7.86 -9.70 13.62
CA ALA A 241 7.23 -10.87 14.24
C ALA A 241 8.20 -11.91 14.79
N LYS A 242 9.52 -11.72 14.63
CA LYS A 242 10.58 -12.63 15.09
C LYS A 242 10.36 -14.08 14.61
N LEU A 243 9.83 -14.24 13.40
CA LEU A 243 9.67 -15.55 12.78
C LEU A 243 10.98 -15.96 12.10
N ASP A 244 11.35 -17.21 12.30
CA ASP A 244 12.55 -17.81 11.70
C ASP A 244 12.41 -17.92 10.17
N GLU A 245 13.50 -17.66 9.45
CA GLU A 245 13.52 -17.69 7.99
C GLU A 245 13.17 -19.08 7.42
N GLU A 246 13.73 -20.16 7.99
CA GLU A 246 13.49 -21.52 7.52
C GLU A 246 12.00 -21.88 7.71
N LEU A 247 11.43 -21.46 8.85
CA LEU A 247 10.00 -21.60 9.13
C LEU A 247 9.15 -20.84 8.10
N CYS A 248 9.48 -19.58 7.83
CA CYS A 248 8.79 -18.75 6.85
C CYS A 248 8.82 -19.39 5.45
N ARG A 249 10.00 -19.79 4.96
CA ARG A 249 10.15 -20.44 3.64
C ARG A 249 9.33 -21.73 3.53
N ARG A 250 9.21 -22.48 4.61
CA ARG A 250 8.45 -23.73 4.64
C ARG A 250 6.94 -23.52 4.57
N HIS A 251 6.41 -22.51 5.26
CA HIS A 251 4.98 -22.36 5.52
C HIS A 251 4.28 -21.24 4.76
N LEU A 252 4.99 -20.19 4.34
CA LEU A 252 4.41 -19.09 3.58
C LEU A 252 3.90 -19.58 2.22
N ARG A 253 2.69 -19.17 1.85
CA ARG A 253 2.11 -19.46 0.53
C ARG A 253 1.63 -18.15 -0.11
N PRO A 254 2.06 -17.81 -1.33
CA PRO A 254 1.46 -16.70 -2.06
C PRO A 254 0.01 -17.07 -2.40
N VAL A 255 -0.92 -16.15 -2.19
CA VAL A 255 -2.37 -16.40 -2.36
C VAL A 255 -3.08 -15.37 -3.24
N GLY A 256 -2.33 -14.40 -3.78
CA GLY A 256 -2.83 -13.38 -4.69
C GLY A 256 -2.30 -11.99 -4.35
N CYS A 257 -3.01 -10.96 -4.78
CA CYS A 257 -2.77 -9.58 -4.44
C CYS A 257 -4.07 -8.77 -4.45
N VAL A 258 -4.05 -7.61 -3.82
CA VAL A 258 -5.08 -6.57 -3.97
C VAL A 258 -4.43 -5.31 -4.54
N SER A 259 -5.21 -4.52 -5.27
CA SER A 259 -4.74 -3.28 -5.89
C SER A 259 -5.78 -2.17 -5.74
N TYR A 260 -5.31 -0.96 -5.38
CA TYR A 260 -6.17 0.22 -5.19
C TYR A 260 -5.44 1.53 -5.51
N LEU A 261 -6.18 2.51 -6.04
CA LEU A 261 -5.69 3.88 -6.15
C LEU A 261 -6.18 4.66 -4.95
N PHE A 262 -5.28 5.01 -4.04
CA PHE A 262 -5.61 5.89 -2.92
C PHE A 262 -5.24 7.34 -3.25
N ARG A 263 -6.14 8.26 -2.92
CA ARG A 263 -5.93 9.69 -3.00
C ARG A 263 -6.10 10.32 -1.63
N THR A 264 -5.00 10.87 -1.11
CA THR A 264 -4.96 11.55 0.19
C THR A 264 -5.84 12.80 0.21
N ASP A 265 -6.16 13.31 1.39
CA ASP A 265 -6.89 14.58 1.56
C ASP A 265 -6.12 15.77 0.95
N GLN A 266 -4.79 15.69 0.88
CA GLN A 266 -3.96 16.68 0.21
C GLN A 266 -3.92 16.51 -1.31
N GLY A 267 -4.57 15.48 -1.86
CA GLY A 267 -4.67 15.20 -3.28
C GLY A 267 -3.59 14.28 -3.86
N TRP A 268 -2.57 13.89 -3.08
CA TRP A 268 -1.51 12.97 -3.53
C TRP A 268 -2.07 11.61 -3.93
N LEU A 269 -1.57 11.09 -5.05
CA LEU A 269 -1.96 9.82 -5.64
C LEU A 269 -1.00 8.72 -5.18
N GLN A 270 -1.56 7.63 -4.71
CA GLN A 270 -0.86 6.45 -4.21
C GLN A 270 -1.50 5.21 -4.83
N PRO A 271 -1.13 4.84 -6.06
CA PRO A 271 -1.47 3.54 -6.61
C PRO A 271 -0.59 2.48 -5.92
N GLU A 272 -1.22 1.48 -5.34
CA GLU A 272 -0.52 0.45 -4.56
C GLU A 272 -1.02 -0.95 -4.92
N VAL A 273 -0.08 -1.91 -4.95
CA VAL A 273 -0.33 -3.35 -5.09
C VAL A 273 0.22 -4.04 -3.84
N GLU A 274 -0.65 -4.73 -3.12
CA GLU A 274 -0.30 -5.48 -1.91
C GLU A 274 -0.26 -6.98 -2.25
N TYR A 275 0.93 -7.57 -2.30
CA TYR A 275 1.10 -9.02 -2.52
C TYR A 275 0.80 -9.80 -1.24
N ILE A 276 -0.13 -10.75 -1.30
CA ILE A 276 -0.66 -11.43 -0.12
C ILE A 276 -0.07 -12.82 0.01
N TYR A 277 0.40 -13.12 1.21
CA TYR A 277 0.86 -14.44 1.64
C TYR A 277 0.04 -14.92 2.83
N ASP A 278 -0.23 -16.22 2.87
CA ASP A 278 -0.85 -16.87 4.00
C ASP A 278 0.16 -17.75 4.75
N PHE A 279 0.13 -17.67 6.07
CA PHE A 279 0.75 -18.63 6.98
C PHE A 279 -0.38 -19.32 7.75
N ARG A 280 -0.88 -20.45 7.21
CA ARG A 280 -1.83 -21.29 7.94
C ARG A 280 -1.10 -22.10 8.99
N ILE A 281 -1.35 -21.80 10.26
CA ILE A 281 -0.81 -22.57 11.38
C ILE A 281 -1.43 -23.98 11.34
N PRO A 282 -0.63 -25.06 11.29
CA PRO A 282 -1.15 -26.41 11.30
C PRO A 282 -2.00 -26.69 12.54
N PRO A 283 -3.09 -27.47 12.41
CA PRO A 283 -3.88 -27.88 13.57
C PRO A 283 -3.02 -28.70 14.53
N THR A 284 -3.03 -28.33 15.81
CA THR A 284 -2.33 -29.06 16.87
C THR A 284 -3.30 -30.05 17.53
N THR A 285 -2.77 -31.18 18.03
CA THR A 285 -3.55 -32.12 18.86
C THR A 285 -3.84 -31.54 20.25
N ASP A 286 -3.05 -30.56 20.69
CA ASP A 286 -3.27 -29.81 21.92
C ASP A 286 -3.70 -28.37 21.57
N PRO A 287 -4.99 -28.01 21.71
CA PRO A 287 -5.52 -26.69 21.38
C PRO A 287 -5.00 -25.56 22.29
N THR A 288 -4.27 -25.87 23.36
CA THR A 288 -3.57 -24.88 24.19
C THR A 288 -2.16 -24.57 23.67
N SER A 289 -1.60 -25.44 22.81
CA SER A 289 -0.35 -25.20 22.12
C SER A 289 -0.58 -24.38 20.85
N THR A 290 0.05 -23.21 20.78
CA THR A 290 0.18 -22.44 19.53
C THR A 290 1.63 -22.58 19.09
N PRO A 291 1.94 -23.45 18.11
CA PRO A 291 3.30 -23.87 17.80
C PRO A 291 4.14 -22.70 17.26
N PHE A 292 3.47 -21.67 16.75
CA PHE A 292 4.09 -20.49 16.17
C PHE A 292 3.40 -19.25 16.73
N LYS A 293 4.13 -18.49 17.55
CA LYS A 293 3.67 -17.25 18.18
C LYS A 293 4.62 -16.12 17.77
N PRO A 294 4.11 -15.07 17.10
CA PRO A 294 4.93 -13.90 16.79
C PRO A 294 5.31 -13.13 18.06
N GLU A 295 6.49 -12.52 18.04
CA GLU A 295 7.00 -11.65 19.10
C GLU A 295 7.42 -10.31 18.50
N VAL A 296 7.18 -9.21 19.23
CA VAL A 296 7.63 -7.87 18.84
C VAL A 296 9.13 -7.75 19.01
N LEU A 297 9.83 -7.22 17.99
CA LEU A 297 11.29 -7.06 18.03
C LEU A 297 11.76 -5.61 17.80
N ASP A 298 11.26 -4.93 16.78
CA ASP A 298 11.84 -3.65 16.29
C ASP A 298 11.09 -2.38 16.73
N GLY A 299 10.03 -2.53 17.54
CA GLY A 299 9.21 -1.42 18.03
C GLY A 299 8.26 -0.81 17.00
N GLU A 300 8.16 -1.40 15.81
CA GLU A 300 7.15 -1.04 14.82
C GLU A 300 5.74 -1.51 15.22
N VAL A 301 5.70 -2.64 15.92
CA VAL A 301 4.52 -3.22 16.58
C VAL A 301 4.58 -2.95 18.07
N GLU A 302 3.44 -2.67 18.69
CA GLU A 302 3.39 -2.36 20.13
C GLU A 302 3.35 -3.62 21.01
N PHE A 303 2.69 -4.72 20.58
CA PHE A 303 2.54 -5.93 21.40
C PHE A 303 2.06 -7.17 20.57
N PHE A 304 2.08 -8.39 21.13
CA PHE A 304 1.33 -9.57 20.66
C PHE A 304 0.97 -10.47 21.86
N GLN A 305 -0.32 -10.74 22.14
CA GLN A 305 -0.77 -11.59 23.25
C GLN A 305 -1.60 -12.80 22.79
N ALA A 306 -1.43 -13.95 23.45
CA ALA A 306 -2.29 -15.11 23.23
C ALA A 306 -3.57 -15.02 24.08
N SER A 307 -4.74 -15.10 23.42
CA SER A 307 -6.09 -15.38 23.95
C SER A 307 -6.65 -14.49 25.07
N ILE A 308 -7.73 -13.77 24.79
CA ILE A 308 -8.73 -13.33 25.79
C ILE A 308 -10.03 -14.13 25.57
N SER A 309 -10.58 -14.66 26.65
CA SER A 309 -11.67 -15.66 26.64
C SER A 309 -13.09 -15.09 26.59
N SER A 310 -13.28 -13.76 26.55
CA SER A 310 -14.62 -13.15 26.59
C SER A 310 -14.83 -12.02 25.59
N LEU A 311 -15.98 -12.07 24.90
CA LEU A 311 -16.49 -11.03 23.98
C LEU A 311 -16.88 -9.73 24.70
N THR A 312 -17.05 -9.75 26.02
CA THR A 312 -17.50 -8.57 26.81
C THR A 312 -16.44 -7.48 26.93
N ASP A 313 -15.16 -7.80 26.75
CA ASP A 313 -14.07 -6.83 26.90
C ASP A 313 -13.87 -5.95 25.66
N VAL A 314 -14.58 -6.24 24.56
CA VAL A 314 -14.47 -5.52 23.28
C VAL A 314 -15.48 -4.35 23.17
N ILE A 315 -16.56 -4.35 23.95
CA ILE A 315 -17.74 -3.48 23.76
C ILE A 315 -18.03 -2.57 24.97
N SER A 316 -16.99 -2.05 25.65
CA SER A 316 -17.19 -0.97 26.64
C SER A 316 -16.56 0.35 26.15
N PRO A 317 -17.35 1.38 25.77
CA PRO A 317 -16.84 2.56 25.08
C PRO A 317 -16.07 3.61 25.90
N GLN A 318 -15.68 3.41 27.18
CA GLN A 318 -15.28 4.58 28.01
C GLN A 318 -14.03 4.50 28.90
N SER A 319 -13.16 3.48 28.87
CA SER A 319 -12.07 3.48 29.86
C SER A 319 -10.70 2.89 29.50
N HIS A 320 -10.49 2.22 28.38
CA HIS A 320 -9.17 1.66 28.06
C HIS A 320 -8.67 2.08 26.68
N GLY A 321 -7.38 2.43 26.63
CA GLY A 321 -6.65 2.88 25.44
C GLY A 321 -6.51 1.80 24.35
N PRO A 322 -5.42 1.78 23.55
CA PRO A 322 -5.32 0.92 22.37
C PRO A 322 -5.60 -0.56 22.71
N TYR A 323 -6.34 -1.25 21.84
CA TYR A 323 -6.66 -2.67 21.96
C TYR A 323 -5.36 -3.49 22.10
N PRO A 324 -5.25 -4.41 23.08
CA PRO A 324 -4.11 -5.30 23.14
C PRO A 324 -4.13 -6.18 21.87
N PRO A 325 -3.04 -6.25 21.10
CA PRO A 325 -2.94 -7.12 19.93
C PRO A 325 -2.93 -8.58 20.33
N GLN A 326 -3.71 -9.37 19.60
CA GLN A 326 -4.09 -10.70 20.03
C GLN A 326 -4.29 -11.64 18.85
N LEU A 327 -4.23 -12.94 19.14
CA LEU A 327 -4.90 -13.93 18.32
C LEU A 327 -6.42 -13.66 18.38
N MET A 328 -6.94 -12.93 17.40
CA MET A 328 -8.32 -12.42 17.37
C MET A 328 -9.24 -13.37 16.60
N HIS A 329 -10.44 -13.60 17.12
CA HIS A 329 -11.48 -14.30 16.39
C HIS A 329 -12.09 -13.41 15.29
N LYS A 330 -12.49 -14.00 14.16
CA LYS A 330 -13.15 -13.27 13.06
C LYS A 330 -14.24 -12.27 13.52
N PRO A 331 -15.18 -12.59 14.42
CA PRO A 331 -16.19 -11.62 14.86
C PRO A 331 -15.61 -10.38 15.55
N GLN A 332 -14.49 -10.51 16.26
CA GLN A 332 -13.79 -9.36 16.88
C GLN A 332 -13.12 -8.51 15.80
N ILE A 333 -12.54 -9.15 14.78
CA ILE A 333 -11.92 -8.48 13.64
C ILE A 333 -13.00 -7.74 12.83
N ASP A 334 -14.15 -8.39 12.57
CA ASP A 334 -15.30 -7.76 11.91
C ASP A 334 -15.78 -6.53 12.68
N ALA A 335 -15.87 -6.60 14.01
CA ALA A 335 -16.24 -5.44 14.83
C ALA A 335 -15.22 -4.29 14.70
N ALA A 336 -13.92 -4.60 14.65
CA ALA A 336 -12.87 -3.60 14.46
C ALA A 336 -12.88 -2.98 13.06
N LEU A 337 -13.11 -3.79 12.02
CA LEU A 337 -13.30 -3.37 10.63
C LEU A 337 -14.50 -2.42 10.52
N ARG A 338 -15.66 -2.82 11.05
CA ARG A 338 -16.90 -2.02 11.07
C ARG A 338 -16.75 -0.71 11.84
N ALA A 339 -15.87 -0.68 12.84
CA ALA A 339 -15.53 0.51 13.62
C ALA A 339 -14.41 1.37 13.00
N GLY A 340 -13.86 1.00 11.84
CA GLY A 340 -12.79 1.76 11.16
C GLY A 340 -11.47 1.79 11.93
N ARG A 341 -11.15 0.73 12.71
CA ARG A 341 -9.96 0.66 13.58
C ARG A 341 -8.80 -0.14 13.00
N VAL A 342 -8.96 -0.67 11.79
CA VAL A 342 -7.92 -1.37 11.05
C VAL A 342 -7.31 -0.42 10.03
N LYS A 343 -5.99 -0.46 9.88
CA LYS A 343 -5.28 0.31 8.84
C LYS A 343 -5.93 0.01 7.48
N PRO A 344 -6.28 1.01 6.64
CA PRO A 344 -7.23 0.75 5.54
C PRO A 344 -6.78 -0.25 4.48
N ASN A 345 -5.50 -0.26 4.09
CA ASN A 345 -5.01 -1.30 3.17
C ASN A 345 -4.98 -2.70 3.82
N CYS A 346 -4.72 -2.77 5.13
CA CYS A 346 -4.80 -4.02 5.88
C CYS A 346 -6.24 -4.53 6.01
N ALA A 347 -7.21 -3.61 6.07
CA ALA A 347 -8.63 -3.94 6.12
C ALA A 347 -9.05 -4.70 4.86
N ILE A 348 -8.64 -4.25 3.68
CA ILE A 348 -8.99 -4.92 2.42
C ILE A 348 -8.25 -6.26 2.23
N VAL A 349 -7.02 -6.41 2.76
CA VAL A 349 -6.31 -7.71 2.81
C VAL A 349 -7.06 -8.72 3.69
N LEU A 350 -7.67 -8.28 4.79
CA LEU A 350 -8.52 -9.15 5.62
C LEU A 350 -9.84 -9.50 4.93
N VAL A 351 -10.42 -8.58 4.17
CA VAL A 351 -11.62 -8.86 3.35
C VAL A 351 -11.31 -9.91 2.28
N ASP A 352 -10.18 -9.79 1.58
CA ASP A 352 -9.67 -10.81 0.64
C ASP A 352 -9.53 -12.17 1.32
N LEU A 353 -8.89 -12.24 2.50
CA LEU A 353 -8.78 -13.48 3.26
C LEU A 353 -10.15 -14.08 3.60
N PHE A 354 -11.10 -13.26 4.06
CA PHE A 354 -12.44 -13.72 4.40
C PHE A 354 -13.21 -14.25 3.19
N ILE A 355 -12.98 -13.69 2.00
CA ILE A 355 -13.52 -14.20 0.74
C ILE A 355 -12.87 -15.54 0.38
N ARG A 356 -11.53 -15.60 0.35
CA ARG A 356 -10.79 -16.83 -0.02
C ARG A 356 -11.07 -18.01 0.90
N LEU A 357 -11.28 -17.75 2.20
CA LEU A 357 -11.66 -18.78 3.17
C LEU A 357 -13.16 -19.09 3.18
N GLY A 358 -13.99 -18.38 2.42
CA GLY A 358 -15.43 -18.61 2.30
C GLY A 358 -16.25 -18.17 3.51
N TYR A 359 -15.78 -17.16 4.26
CA TYR A 359 -16.57 -16.49 5.29
C TYR A 359 -17.41 -15.33 4.73
N ILE A 360 -16.95 -14.72 3.62
CA ILE A 360 -17.72 -13.81 2.78
C ILE A 360 -18.00 -14.55 1.47
N THR A 361 -19.26 -14.70 1.11
CA THR A 361 -19.71 -15.48 -0.04
C THR A 361 -20.78 -14.72 -0.82
N PRO A 362 -21.05 -15.09 -2.10
CA PRO A 362 -22.14 -14.52 -2.86
C PRO A 362 -23.52 -14.66 -2.20
N ASP A 363 -23.70 -15.69 -1.37
CA ASP A 363 -24.97 -15.98 -0.70
C ASP A 363 -25.19 -15.16 0.58
N ASN A 364 -24.13 -14.60 1.17
CA ASN A 364 -24.20 -13.91 2.47
C ASN A 364 -23.79 -12.42 2.43
N GLU A 365 -23.26 -11.93 1.31
CA GLU A 365 -22.81 -10.56 1.14
C GLU A 365 -23.46 -9.93 -0.12
N PRO A 366 -24.43 -9.01 0.04
CA PRO A 366 -25.15 -8.44 -1.10
C PRO A 366 -24.28 -7.65 -2.08
N ASP A 367 -23.18 -7.07 -1.61
CA ASP A 367 -22.25 -6.29 -2.45
C ASP A 367 -21.04 -7.13 -2.91
N TYR A 368 -21.10 -8.47 -2.83
CA TYR A 368 -19.97 -9.37 -3.09
C TYR A 368 -19.19 -9.06 -4.37
N LEU A 369 -19.88 -8.90 -5.51
CA LEU A 369 -19.23 -8.61 -6.78
C LEU A 369 -18.57 -7.22 -6.79
N ARG A 370 -19.17 -6.22 -6.16
CA ARG A 370 -18.58 -4.88 -6.07
C ARG A 370 -17.33 -4.88 -5.18
N ILE A 371 -17.36 -5.66 -4.10
CA ILE A 371 -16.22 -5.86 -3.21
C ILE A 371 -15.08 -6.54 -3.99
N VAL A 372 -15.34 -7.69 -4.62
CA VAL A 372 -14.32 -8.42 -5.40
C VAL A 372 -13.74 -7.56 -6.52
N THR A 373 -14.57 -6.84 -7.28
CA THR A 373 -14.07 -5.91 -8.31
C THR A 373 -13.25 -4.77 -7.70
N GLY A 374 -13.70 -4.20 -6.57
CA GLY A 374 -13.01 -3.08 -5.92
C GLY A 374 -11.67 -3.45 -5.27
N LEU A 375 -11.46 -4.72 -4.91
CA LEU A 375 -10.18 -5.26 -4.42
C LEU A 375 -9.10 -5.34 -5.50
N HIS A 376 -9.48 -5.27 -6.78
CA HIS A 376 -8.58 -5.36 -7.93
C HIS A 376 -8.71 -4.11 -8.81
N GLY A 377 -8.62 -2.92 -8.20
CA GLY A 377 -8.65 -1.66 -8.93
C GLY A 377 -7.47 -1.57 -9.89
N GLY A 378 -7.72 -1.40 -11.19
CA GLY A 378 -6.68 -1.33 -12.23
C GLY A 378 -6.00 0.03 -12.37
N PHE A 379 -6.25 0.96 -11.45
CA PHE A 379 -5.76 2.36 -11.46
C PHE A 379 -6.11 3.18 -12.71
N ASP A 380 -6.89 2.64 -13.66
CA ASP A 380 -7.00 3.09 -15.07
C ASP A 380 -5.69 2.99 -15.86
N TYR A 381 -4.75 2.13 -15.44
CA TYR A 381 -3.39 2.03 -15.97
C TYR A 381 -3.29 1.79 -17.47
N GLU A 382 -4.12 0.91 -18.05
CA GLU A 382 -4.13 0.64 -19.51
C GLU A 382 -4.47 1.89 -20.34
N ARG A 383 -5.04 2.90 -19.68
CA ARG A 383 -5.42 4.16 -20.27
C ARG A 383 -4.76 5.33 -19.54
N TRP A 384 -3.77 5.09 -18.68
CA TRP A 384 -2.88 6.15 -18.20
C TRP A 384 -2.33 6.92 -19.39
#